data_AF-A0A7X7YHA2-F1
#
_entry.id   AF-A0A7X7YHA2-F1
#
_cell.length_a   1.000
_cell.length_b   1.000
_cell.length_c   1.000
_cell.angle_alpha   90.00
_cell.angle_beta   90.00
_cell.angle_gamma   90.00
#
_symmetry.space_group_name_H-M   'P 1'
#
loop_
_entity.id
_entity.type
_entity.pdbx_description
1 polymer ?
#
loop_
_entity_poly.entity_id
_entity_poly.type
_entity_poly.pdbx_seq_one_letter_code
_entity_poly.pdbx_strand_id
1 'polypeptide(L)'
;MKRNLIVMMTLIAMVSLMTVAGCGSKEGSSGSTINPATLETRPVNEIKAEADKMNEQQLRDAAGVYKKALSAKEAEVTKMFNELNQVSATEKLGPKAQNLTQNVESLGKSAKALTERLRIYVDKLKAMKADTTGLEP
;
A
#
# COMPACT_ATOMS: atom_id res chain seq x y z
N MET A 1 -42.80 18.90 46.26
CA MET A 1 -42.90 17.74 45.35
C MET A 1 -42.93 18.26 43.91
N LYS A 2 -41.76 18.35 43.28
CA LYS A 2 -41.52 18.98 41.97
C LYS A 2 -41.01 17.93 40.98
N ARG A 3 -41.82 16.93 40.66
CA ARG A 3 -41.44 15.84 39.73
C ARG A 3 -42.28 15.78 38.45
N ASN A 4 -43.23 16.71 38.29
CA ASN A 4 -44.18 16.71 37.16
C ASN A 4 -43.91 17.81 36.12
N LEU A 5 -42.73 18.44 36.13
CA LEU A 5 -42.39 19.55 35.21
C LEU A 5 -41.32 19.17 34.17
N ILE A 6 -40.69 18.00 34.27
CA ILE A 6 -39.63 17.57 33.34
C ILE A 6 -40.19 16.73 32.17
N VAL A 7 -41.44 16.27 32.27
CA VAL A 7 -42.07 15.38 31.27
C VAL A 7 -42.67 16.15 30.07
N MET A 8 -42.59 17.49 30.06
CA MET A 8 -43.33 18.34 29.13
C MET A 8 -42.45 19.37 28.41
N MET A 9 -41.25 19.00 27.95
CA MET A 9 -40.47 19.91 27.08
C MET A 9 -39.40 19.22 26.22
N THR A 10 -39.71 18.09 25.60
CA THR A 10 -38.82 17.51 24.57
C THR A 10 -39.62 16.71 23.54
N LEU A 11 -40.71 17.31 23.07
CA LEU A 11 -41.53 16.82 21.97
C LEU A 11 -41.45 17.88 20.85
N ILE A 12 -41.11 17.42 19.64
CA ILE A 12 -40.95 18.13 18.36
C ILE A 12 -39.49 18.37 17.94
N ALA A 13 -38.90 17.33 17.34
CA ALA A 13 -38.08 17.45 16.14
C ALA A 13 -38.17 16.11 15.37
N MET A 14 -39.24 16.00 14.59
CA MET A 14 -39.47 14.95 13.61
C MET A 14 -38.62 15.24 12.35
N VAL A 15 -38.27 14.18 11.62
CA VAL A 15 -37.69 14.15 10.25
C VAL A 15 -36.16 13.95 10.17
N SER A 16 -35.76 12.68 10.09
CA SER A 16 -35.24 12.12 8.82
C SER A 16 -34.99 10.61 8.96
N LEU A 17 -35.77 9.85 8.20
CA LEU A 17 -35.58 8.45 7.89
C LEU A 17 -34.79 8.41 6.57
N MET A 18 -33.60 7.81 6.55
CA MET A 18 -32.89 7.23 5.39
C MET A 18 -31.68 6.44 5.95
N THR A 19 -31.84 5.13 6.19
CA THR A 19 -31.47 4.01 5.31
C THR A 19 -29.99 3.59 5.35
N VAL A 20 -29.80 2.32 5.71
CA VAL A 20 -28.64 1.43 5.48
C VAL A 20 -27.36 1.73 6.26
N ALA A 21 -27.23 1.08 7.42
CA ALA A 21 -25.93 0.71 7.97
C ALA A 21 -25.81 -0.81 7.89
N GLY A 22 -24.91 -1.25 7.01
CA GLY A 22 -24.64 -2.65 6.72
C GLY A 22 -24.14 -3.43 7.94
N CYS A 23 -24.54 -4.69 7.97
CA CYS A 23 -24.07 -5.71 8.88
C CYS A 23 -22.59 -6.01 8.60
N GLY A 24 -21.74 -5.85 9.63
CA GLY A 24 -20.54 -6.64 9.83
C GLY A 24 -19.29 -6.28 9.02
N SER A 25 -18.40 -5.48 9.62
CA SER A 25 -16.99 -5.87 9.89
C SER A 25 -16.25 -4.75 10.65
N LYS A 26 -15.99 -5.01 11.94
CA LYS A 26 -14.91 -4.48 12.79
C LYS A 26 -14.44 -3.03 12.54
N GLU A 27 -14.99 -2.12 13.34
CA GLU A 27 -14.21 -1.04 13.94
C GLU A 27 -13.05 -1.62 14.77
N GLY A 28 -11.87 -1.03 14.56
CA GLY A 28 -10.61 -1.48 15.14
C GLY A 28 -9.42 -1.42 14.19
N SER A 29 -9.43 -0.52 13.20
CA SER A 29 -8.24 -0.27 12.37
C SER A 29 -7.50 0.95 12.93
N SER A 30 -6.55 0.69 13.82
CA SER A 30 -5.47 1.63 14.10
C SER A 30 -4.63 1.71 12.83
N GLY A 31 -5.12 2.51 11.88
CA GLY A 31 -4.61 2.58 10.52
C GLY A 31 -3.20 3.14 10.53
N SER A 32 -2.22 2.28 10.24
CA SER A 32 -0.97 2.80 9.73
C SER A 32 -1.22 3.40 8.35
N THR A 33 -1.12 4.72 8.26
CA THR A 33 -1.26 5.47 7.01
C THR A 33 -0.02 5.24 6.16
N ILE A 34 0.03 4.12 5.45
CA ILE A 34 1.04 3.89 4.43
C ILE A 34 0.77 4.86 3.28
N ASN A 35 1.59 5.89 3.17
CA ASN A 35 1.51 6.89 2.10
C ASN A 35 2.18 6.33 0.83
N PRO A 36 1.44 6.16 -0.29
CA PRO A 36 2.00 5.68 -1.55
C PRO A 36 3.15 6.54 -2.10
N ALA A 37 3.16 7.84 -1.80
CA ALA A 37 4.15 8.77 -2.33
C ALA A 37 5.55 8.60 -1.70
N THR A 38 5.67 7.93 -0.56
CA THR A 38 6.93 7.82 0.18
C THR A 38 7.44 6.38 0.31
N LEU A 39 6.76 5.40 -0.30
CA LEU A 39 7.07 3.98 -0.14
C LEU A 39 8.57 3.66 -0.32
N GLU A 40 9.22 4.25 -1.30
CA GLU A 40 10.62 3.97 -1.66
C GLU A 40 11.64 4.63 -0.74
N THR A 41 11.24 5.70 -0.04
CA THR A 41 12.15 6.55 0.75
C THR A 41 11.96 6.41 2.25
N ARG A 42 10.84 5.83 2.69
CA ARG A 42 10.57 5.55 4.11
C ARG A 42 11.73 4.80 4.77
N PRO A 43 12.26 5.25 5.91
CA PRO A 43 13.37 4.57 6.58
C PRO A 43 13.02 3.12 6.95
N VAL A 44 13.93 2.19 6.66
CA VAL A 44 13.76 0.75 6.95
C VAL A 44 13.50 0.50 8.44
N ASN A 45 14.16 1.24 9.33
CA ASN A 45 13.99 1.09 10.78
C ASN A 45 12.60 1.51 11.25
N GLU A 46 12.02 2.56 10.67
CA GLU A 46 10.65 2.97 10.97
C GLU A 46 9.65 1.91 10.52
N ILE A 47 9.86 1.34 9.33
CA ILE A 47 9.01 0.27 8.80
C ILE A 47 9.07 -0.98 9.69
N LYS A 48 10.26 -1.38 10.17
CA LYS A 48 10.40 -2.48 11.13
C LYS A 48 9.63 -2.21 12.42
N ALA A 49 9.84 -1.03 13.01
CA ALA A 49 9.19 -0.65 14.26
C ALA A 49 7.65 -0.56 14.15
N GLU A 50 7.16 -0.18 12.97
CA GLU A 50 5.74 -0.16 12.66
C GLU A 50 5.18 -1.57 12.48
N ALA A 51 5.84 -2.42 11.67
CA ALA A 51 5.46 -3.81 11.43
C ALA A 51 5.39 -4.63 12.73
N ASP A 52 6.26 -4.34 13.70
CA ASP A 52 6.23 -5.01 15.01
C ASP A 52 4.96 -4.76 15.82
N LYS A 53 4.22 -3.68 15.51
CA LYS A 53 2.98 -3.28 16.20
C LYS A 53 1.73 -3.69 15.42
N MET A 54 1.88 -4.21 14.20
CA MET A 54 0.78 -4.58 13.33
C MET A 54 0.28 -5.99 13.63
N ASN A 55 -1.03 -6.19 13.49
CA ASN A 55 -1.62 -7.51 13.40
C ASN A 55 -1.46 -8.11 11.99
N GLU A 56 -1.81 -9.39 11.83
CA GLU A 56 -1.68 -10.12 10.56
C GLU A 56 -2.35 -9.40 9.39
N GLN A 57 -3.59 -8.93 9.57
CA GLN A 57 -4.33 -8.25 8.50
C GLN A 57 -3.62 -6.95 8.08
N GLN A 58 -3.18 -6.15 9.05
CA GLN A 58 -2.46 -4.91 8.79
C GLN A 58 -1.13 -5.17 8.06
N LEU A 59 -0.41 -6.22 8.43
CA LEU A 59 0.82 -6.64 7.74
C LEU A 59 0.55 -7.07 6.30
N ARG A 60 -0.54 -7.82 6.06
CA ARG A 60 -0.94 -8.24 4.70
C ARG A 60 -1.34 -7.04 3.85
N ASP A 61 -2.13 -6.13 4.39
CA ASP A 61 -2.54 -4.90 3.70
C ASP A 61 -1.32 -4.05 3.35
N ALA A 62 -0.40 -3.89 4.31
CA ALA A 62 0.84 -3.17 4.10
C ALA A 62 1.72 -3.82 3.02
N ALA A 63 1.97 -5.12 3.11
CA ALA A 63 2.69 -5.89 2.10
C ALA A 63 2.02 -5.76 0.72
N GLY A 64 0.70 -5.79 0.65
CA GLY A 64 -0.08 -5.63 -0.58
C GLY A 64 0.17 -4.29 -1.27
N VAL A 65 0.31 -3.20 -0.51
CA VAL A 65 0.65 -1.87 -1.06
C VAL A 65 2.02 -1.89 -1.72
N TYR A 66 3.04 -2.43 -1.04
CA TYR A 66 4.40 -2.52 -1.61
C TYR A 66 4.45 -3.47 -2.81
N LYS A 67 3.74 -4.62 -2.76
CA LYS A 67 3.69 -5.56 -3.89
C LYS A 67 3.05 -4.92 -5.12
N LYS A 68 1.94 -4.18 -4.94
CA LYS A 68 1.30 -3.45 -6.06
C LYS A 68 2.23 -2.41 -6.67
N ALA A 69 2.95 -1.66 -5.84
CA ALA A 69 3.94 -0.69 -6.32
C ALA A 69 5.08 -1.39 -7.09
N LEU A 70 5.57 -2.51 -6.58
CA LEU A 70 6.62 -3.31 -7.23
C LEU A 70 6.15 -3.84 -8.60
N SER A 71 4.96 -4.42 -8.69
CA SER A 71 4.41 -4.92 -9.96
C SER A 71 4.18 -3.82 -10.99
N ALA A 72 3.83 -2.61 -10.56
CA ALA A 72 3.77 -1.46 -11.47
C ALA A 72 5.16 -1.13 -12.05
N LYS A 73 6.21 -1.14 -11.22
CA LYS A 73 7.59 -0.91 -11.67
C LYS A 73 8.10 -2.00 -12.61
N GLU A 74 7.78 -3.25 -12.33
CA GLU A 74 8.12 -4.38 -13.21
C GLU A 74 7.48 -4.21 -14.60
N ALA A 75 6.20 -3.81 -14.65
CA ALA A 75 5.52 -3.55 -15.92
C ALA A 75 6.17 -2.39 -16.70
N GLU A 76 6.58 -1.32 -16.01
CA GLU A 76 7.34 -0.22 -16.62
C GLU A 76 8.68 -0.70 -17.19
N VAL A 77 9.42 -1.54 -16.44
CA VAL A 77 10.68 -2.14 -16.90
C VAL A 77 10.45 -3.00 -18.15
N THR A 78 9.44 -3.88 -18.13
CA THR A 78 9.10 -4.71 -19.30
C THR A 78 8.78 -3.86 -20.52
N LYS A 79 8.03 -2.76 -20.34
CA LYS A 79 7.73 -1.82 -21.43
C LYS A 79 9.00 -1.20 -22.01
N MET A 80 9.92 -0.73 -21.17
CA MET A 80 11.19 -0.15 -21.63
C MET A 80 12.09 -1.17 -22.33
N PHE A 81 12.14 -2.41 -21.85
CA PHE A 81 12.87 -3.48 -22.54
C PHE A 81 12.29 -3.76 -23.93
N ASN A 82 10.96 -3.77 -24.06
CA ASN A 82 10.30 -3.93 -25.35
C ASN A 82 10.63 -2.75 -26.29
N GLU A 83 10.61 -1.52 -25.78
CA GLU A 83 11.01 -0.34 -26.55
C GLU A 83 12.48 -0.42 -26.98
N LEU A 84 13.38 -0.86 -26.10
CA LEU A 84 14.81 -1.03 -26.40
C LEU A 84 15.05 -2.12 -27.46
N ASN A 85 14.25 -3.20 -27.44
CA ASN A 85 14.31 -4.27 -28.44
C ASN A 85 13.81 -3.81 -29.82
N GLN A 86 12.94 -2.78 -29.87
CA GLN A 86 12.49 -2.17 -31.12
C GLN A 86 13.47 -1.11 -31.66
N VAL A 87 14.45 -0.67 -30.87
CA VAL A 87 15.50 0.25 -31.34
C VAL A 87 16.39 -0.47 -32.35
N SER A 88 16.58 0.15 -33.52
CA SER A 88 17.46 -0.36 -34.57
C SER A 88 18.89 -0.54 -34.06
N ALA A 89 19.65 -1.50 -34.58
CA ALA A 89 21.01 -1.78 -34.12
C ALA A 89 21.93 -0.53 -34.18
N THR A 90 21.71 0.34 -35.17
CA THR A 90 22.38 1.63 -35.34
C THR A 90 22.04 2.66 -34.26
N GLU A 91 20.85 2.60 -33.67
CA GLU A 91 20.39 3.55 -32.65
C GLU A 91 20.57 3.05 -31.21
N LYS A 92 21.00 1.79 -31.03
CA LYS A 92 21.26 1.19 -29.70
C LYS A 92 22.37 1.89 -28.91
N LEU A 93 23.22 2.66 -29.57
CA LEU A 93 24.24 3.51 -28.93
C LEU A 93 23.84 5.00 -28.91
N GLY A 94 22.68 5.33 -29.48
CA GLY A 94 22.18 6.69 -29.55
C GLY A 94 21.56 7.17 -28.23
N PRO A 95 21.26 8.47 -28.12
CA PRO A 95 20.72 9.09 -26.90
C PRO A 95 19.44 8.42 -26.38
N LYS A 96 18.58 7.93 -27.28
CA LYS A 96 17.34 7.22 -26.92
C LYS A 96 17.62 5.93 -26.16
N ALA A 97 18.53 5.08 -26.67
CA ALA A 97 18.86 3.81 -26.01
C ALA A 97 19.61 4.02 -24.69
N GLN A 98 20.47 5.04 -24.61
CA GLN A 98 21.11 5.44 -23.37
C GLN A 98 20.08 5.90 -22.32
N ASN A 99 19.11 6.73 -22.71
CA ASN A 99 18.05 7.19 -21.81
C ASN A 99 17.18 6.02 -21.32
N LEU A 100 16.79 5.11 -22.21
CA LEU A 100 16.06 3.89 -21.82
C LEU A 100 16.85 3.05 -20.82
N THR A 101 18.16 2.90 -21.03
CA THR A 101 19.04 2.15 -20.12
C THR A 101 19.09 2.81 -18.73
N GLN A 102 19.30 4.14 -18.68
CA GLN A 102 19.31 4.89 -17.42
C GLN A 102 17.97 4.80 -16.68
N ASN A 103 16.85 4.84 -17.41
CA ASN A 103 15.51 4.69 -16.82
C ASN A 103 15.30 3.29 -16.25
N VAL A 104 15.73 2.23 -16.96
CA VAL A 104 15.70 0.85 -16.46
C VAL A 104 16.56 0.70 -15.20
N GLU A 105 17.76 1.28 -15.17
CA GLU A 105 18.61 1.27 -13.96
C GLU A 105 17.95 1.99 -12.78
N SER A 106 17.32 3.13 -13.03
CA SER A 106 16.59 3.90 -12.02
C SER A 106 15.39 3.10 -11.47
N LEU A 107 14.60 2.50 -12.35
CA LEU A 107 13.50 1.62 -11.96
C LEU A 107 13.99 0.39 -11.20
N GLY A 108 15.15 -0.17 -11.57
CA GLY A 108 15.76 -1.27 -10.83
C GLY A 108 16.14 -0.89 -9.39
N LYS A 109 16.65 0.34 -9.18
CA LYS A 109 16.92 0.86 -7.82
C LYS A 109 15.64 1.07 -7.02
N SER A 110 14.62 1.65 -7.65
CA SER A 110 13.28 1.84 -7.09
C SER A 110 12.64 0.51 -6.67
N ALA A 111 12.64 -0.48 -7.57
CA ALA A 111 12.14 -1.83 -7.31
C ALA A 111 12.88 -2.51 -6.15
N LYS A 112 14.22 -2.40 -6.08
CA LYS A 112 14.99 -2.92 -4.95
C LYS A 112 14.58 -2.28 -3.62
N ALA A 113 14.37 -0.97 -3.60
CA ALA A 113 13.94 -0.24 -2.42
C ALA A 113 12.53 -0.69 -1.95
N LEU A 114 11.60 -0.91 -2.88
CA LEU A 114 10.27 -1.44 -2.58
C LEU A 114 10.34 -2.89 -2.06
N THR A 115 11.13 -3.74 -2.70
CA THR A 115 11.31 -5.15 -2.31
C THR A 115 11.91 -5.29 -0.91
N GLU A 116 12.91 -4.47 -0.57
CA GLU A 116 13.48 -4.47 0.79
C GLU A 116 12.41 -4.19 1.85
N ARG A 117 11.51 -3.25 1.57
CA ARG A 117 10.45 -2.85 2.50
C ARG A 117 9.29 -3.84 2.55
N LEU A 118 8.92 -4.40 1.40
CA LEU A 118 7.98 -5.52 1.29
C LEU A 118 8.42 -6.71 2.16
N ARG A 119 9.71 -7.06 2.09
CA ARG A 119 10.27 -8.18 2.86
C ARG A 119 10.06 -8.03 4.36
N ILE A 120 10.13 -6.82 4.91
CA ILE A 120 9.91 -6.60 6.34
C ILE A 120 8.52 -7.09 6.78
N TYR A 121 7.47 -6.76 6.02
CA TYR A 121 6.12 -7.21 6.31
C TYR A 121 5.93 -8.71 6.05
N VAL A 122 6.49 -9.23 4.96
CA VAL A 122 6.42 -10.67 4.63
C VAL A 122 7.16 -11.52 5.66
N ASP A 123 8.34 -11.10 6.11
CA ASP A 123 9.12 -11.79 7.12
C ASP A 123 8.39 -11.79 8.47
N LYS A 124 7.70 -10.69 8.80
CA LYS A 124 6.86 -10.63 10.01
C LYS A 124 5.69 -11.61 9.91
N LEU A 125 5.00 -11.67 8.76
CA LEU A 125 3.95 -12.66 8.52
C LEU A 125 4.48 -14.10 8.63
N LYS A 126 5.65 -14.39 8.04
CA LYS A 126 6.32 -15.69 8.14
C LYS A 126 6.66 -16.04 9.59
N ALA A 127 7.17 -15.09 10.37
CA ALA A 127 7.44 -15.27 11.80
C ALA A 127 6.18 -15.58 12.61
N MET A 128 5.03 -15.04 12.19
CA MET A 128 3.72 -15.34 12.77
C MET A 128 3.10 -16.65 12.25
N LYS A 129 3.77 -17.35 11.32
CA LYS A 129 3.24 -18.51 10.57
C LYS A 129 1.95 -18.19 9.80
N ALA A 130 1.75 -16.92 9.44
CA ALA A 130 0.63 -16.46 8.64
C ALA A 130 0.84 -16.78 7.14
N ASP A 131 -0.25 -16.79 6.39
CA ASP A 131 -0.20 -16.98 4.94
C ASP A 131 0.44 -15.79 4.23
N THR A 132 1.40 -16.08 3.35
CA THR A 132 2.12 -15.09 2.53
C THR A 132 1.90 -15.26 1.04
N THR A 133 0.95 -16.11 0.64
CA THR A 133 0.62 -16.37 -0.75
C THR A 133 0.29 -15.06 -1.48
N GLY A 134 0.96 -14.81 -2.61
CA GLY A 134 0.79 -13.61 -3.44
C GLY A 134 1.52 -12.35 -2.93
N LEU A 135 2.22 -12.42 -1.80
CA LEU A 135 3.01 -11.31 -1.25
C LEU A 135 4.52 -11.50 -1.44
N GLU A 136 4.94 -12.64 -1.97
CA GLU A 136 6.34 -12.89 -2.25
C GLU A 136 6.85 -11.96 -3.38
N PRO A 137 8.01 -11.31 -3.19
CA PRO A 137 8.59 -10.40 -4.17
C PRO A 137 8.92 -11.12 -5.46
#